data_AF-A0A5J5S8T5-F1
#
_entry.id   AF-A0A5J5S8T5-F1
#
_cell.length_a   1.000
_cell.length_b   1.000
_cell.length_c   1.000
_cell.angle_alpha   90.00
_cell.angle_beta   90.00
_cell.angle_gamma   90.00
#
_symmetry.space_group_name_H-M   'P 1'
#
loop_
_entity.id
_entity.type
_entity.pdbx_description
1 polymer ?
#
loop_
_entity_poly.entity_id
_entity_poly.type
_entity_poly.pdbx_seq_one_letter_code
_entity_poly.pdbx_strand_id
1 'polypeptide(L)'
;MYIGLLFQVLDDILDVTKSSKELGKTAGKDLLADKVTYPKLIGIEKSKEFAEKLRSDSLELLQGFDSEKAAPLIALANYIAYRQN
;
A
#
# COMPACT_ATOMS: atom_id res chain seq x y z
N MET A 1 -6.43 8.79 9.37
CA MET A 1 -6.69 7.33 9.20
C MET A 1 -6.22 6.82 7.82
N TYR A 2 -6.42 7.57 6.74
CA TYR A 2 -6.10 7.14 5.36
C TYR A 2 -4.62 6.80 5.10
N ILE A 3 -3.66 7.60 5.59
CA ILE A 3 -2.22 7.33 5.37
C ILE A 3 -1.77 6.01 6.02
N GLY A 4 -2.25 5.70 7.23
CA GLY A 4 -1.92 4.44 7.90
C GLY A 4 -2.49 3.23 7.17
N LEU A 5 -3.71 3.35 6.64
CA LEU A 5 -4.31 2.30 5.84
C LEU A 5 -3.62 2.13 4.49
N LEU A 6 -3.24 3.23 3.83
CA LEU A 6 -2.44 3.23 2.60
C LEU A 6 -1.12 2.47 2.80
N PHE A 7 -0.44 2.73 3.91
CA PHE A 7 0.79 2.03 4.26
C PHE A 7 0.57 0.52 4.38
N GLN A 8 -0.49 0.08 5.09
CA GLN A 8 -0.79 -1.33 5.27
C GLN A 8 -1.12 -2.04 3.94
N VAL A 9 -1.93 -1.41 3.09
CA VAL A 9 -2.30 -1.98 1.78
C VAL A 9 -1.07 -2.14 0.89
N LEU A 10 -0.16 -1.16 0.89
CA LEU A 10 1.06 -1.23 0.10
C LEU A 10 2.08 -2.23 0.67
N ASP A 11 2.17 -2.35 2.00
CA ASP A 11 2.96 -3.40 2.67
C ASP A 11 2.50 -4.80 2.26
N ASP A 12 1.19 -5.05 2.29
CA ASP A 12 0.61 -6.32 1.87
C ASP A 12 0.85 -6.61 0.37
N ILE A 13 0.81 -5.59 -0.50
CA ILE A 13 1.14 -5.73 -1.93
C ILE A 13 2.63 -6.07 -2.11
N LEU A 14 3.52 -5.37 -1.41
CA LEU A 14 4.96 -5.61 -1.49
C LEU A 14 5.33 -7.00 -0.96
N ASP A 15 4.72 -7.43 0.14
CA ASP A 15 4.92 -8.76 0.72
C ASP A 15 4.54 -9.85 -0.28
N VAL A 16 3.31 -9.80 -0.82
CA VAL A 16 2.83 -10.81 -1.79
C VAL A 16 3.64 -10.81 -3.10
N THR A 17 4.03 -9.63 -3.61
CA THR A 17 4.78 -9.54 -4.88
C THR A 17 6.24 -9.94 -4.72
N LYS A 18 6.90 -9.57 -3.60
CA LYS A 18 8.25 -10.05 -3.27
C LYS A 18 8.26 -11.54 -3.01
N SER A 19 7.34 -12.07 -2.19
CA SER A 19 7.19 -13.52 -1.99
C SER A 19 6.96 -14.24 -3.30
N SER A 20 6.12 -13.73 -4.21
CA SER A 20 5.92 -14.38 -5.52
C SER A 20 7.20 -14.42 -6.38
N LYS A 21 8.02 -13.36 -6.33
CA LYS A 21 9.30 -13.30 -7.04
C LYS A 21 10.35 -14.21 -6.39
N GLU A 22 10.39 -14.28 -5.07
CA GLU A 22 11.29 -15.14 -4.29
C GLU A 22 10.89 -16.63 -4.39
N LEU A 23 9.59 -16.94 -4.41
CA LEU A 23 9.01 -18.27 -4.58
C LEU A 23 9.19 -18.83 -6.01
N GLY A 24 9.73 -18.05 -6.94
CA GLY A 24 10.11 -18.48 -8.30
C GLY A 24 11.14 -19.62 -8.37
N LYS A 25 11.58 -20.18 -7.23
CA LYS A 25 12.41 -21.38 -7.17
C LYS A 25 11.80 -22.57 -6.43
N THR A 26 10.69 -22.44 -5.70
CA THR A 26 10.00 -23.60 -5.10
C THR A 26 8.65 -23.17 -4.53
N ALA A 27 7.60 -23.26 -5.34
CA ALA A 27 6.20 -22.95 -5.01
C ALA A 27 5.56 -23.93 -3.97
N GLY A 28 6.36 -24.52 -3.08
CA GLY A 28 5.97 -25.72 -2.34
C GLY A 28 5.94 -25.60 -0.81
N LYS A 29 6.19 -24.44 -0.20
CA LYS A 29 6.25 -24.35 1.28
C LYS A 29 5.39 -23.30 1.98
N ASP A 30 4.86 -22.28 1.30
CA ASP A 30 4.15 -21.19 2.00
C ASP A 30 2.64 -21.17 1.79
N LEU A 31 2.03 -22.35 1.97
CA LEU A 31 0.66 -22.46 2.51
C LEU A 31 0.57 -21.97 3.97
N LEU A 32 1.66 -21.45 4.55
CA LEU A 32 1.81 -21.10 5.97
C LEU A 32 1.49 -19.64 6.32
N ALA A 33 1.29 -18.75 5.35
CA ALA A 33 0.80 -17.41 5.63
C ALA A 33 -0.74 -17.40 5.56
N ASP A 34 -1.39 -17.88 6.63
CA ASP A 34 -2.84 -17.71 6.82
C ASP A 34 -3.24 -16.26 7.13
N LYS A 35 -2.33 -15.31 6.84
CA LYS A 35 -2.58 -13.87 6.92
C LYS A 35 -3.57 -13.50 5.82
N VAL A 36 -4.68 -12.90 6.24
CA VAL A 36 -5.64 -12.29 5.33
C VAL A 36 -5.07 -10.93 4.91
N THR A 37 -4.54 -10.85 3.69
CA THR A 37 -3.98 -9.62 3.11
C THR A 37 -4.92 -9.03 2.05
N TYR A 38 -4.78 -7.74 1.76
CA TYR A 38 -5.58 -7.08 0.73
C TYR A 38 -5.50 -7.77 -0.65
N PRO A 39 -4.29 -8.11 -1.18
CA PRO A 39 -4.19 -8.83 -2.44
C PRO A 39 -4.88 -10.21 -2.43
N LYS A 40 -4.89 -10.90 -1.28
CA LYS A 40 -5.57 -12.21 -1.12
C LYS A 40 -7.10 -12.06 -1.12
N LEU A 41 -7.62 -10.96 -0.57
CA LEU A 41 -9.07 -10.69 -0.47
C LEU A 41 -9.68 -10.14 -1.77
N ILE A 42 -9.05 -9.14 -2.38
CA ILE A 42 -9.63 -8.39 -3.51
C ILE A 42 -8.80 -8.50 -4.79
N GLY A 43 -7.63 -9.14 -4.75
CA GLY A 43 -6.71 -9.23 -5.88
C GLY A 43 -5.69 -8.07 -5.91
N ILE A 44 -4.53 -8.31 -6.55
CA ILE A 44 -3.42 -7.34 -6.61
C ILE A 44 -3.86 -6.03 -7.29
N GLU A 45 -4.53 -6.10 -8.44
CA GLU A 45 -4.91 -4.90 -9.19
C GLU A 45 -5.92 -4.04 -8.43
N LYS A 46 -6.97 -4.64 -7.85
CA LYS A 46 -7.92 -3.91 -7.00
C LYS A 46 -7.27 -3.35 -5.73
N SER A 47 -6.26 -4.02 -5.20
CA SER A 47 -5.50 -3.51 -4.05
C SER A 47 -4.69 -2.26 -4.42
N LYS A 48 -4.10 -2.21 -5.63
CA LYS A 48 -3.43 -1.00 -6.14
C LYS A 48 -4.41 0.14 -6.38
N GLU A 49 -5.57 -0.14 -6.99
CA GLU A 49 -6.64 0.85 -7.17
C GLU A 49 -7.12 1.41 -5.81
N PHE A 50 -7.26 0.54 -4.81
CA PHE A 50 -7.64 0.95 -3.46
C PHE A 50 -6.56 1.81 -2.80
N ALA A 51 -5.28 1.49 -2.98
CA ALA A 51 -4.18 2.32 -2.52
C ALA A 51 -4.20 3.73 -3.17
N GLU A 52 -4.39 3.82 -4.48
CA GLU A 52 -4.52 5.13 -5.16
C GLU A 52 -5.71 5.94 -4.66
N LYS A 53 -6.84 5.28 -4.39
CA LYS A 53 -7.99 5.94 -3.77
C LYS A 53 -7.64 6.51 -2.39
N LEU A 54 -7.01 5.71 -1.52
CA LEU A 54 -6.60 6.18 -0.18
C LEU A 54 -5.60 7.33 -0.25
N ARG A 55 -4.72 7.35 -1.27
CA ARG A 55 -3.82 8.47 -1.53
C ARG A 55 -4.60 9.73 -1.93
N SER A 56 -5.53 9.61 -2.87
CA SER A 56 -6.40 10.72 -3.29
C SER A 56 -7.18 11.30 -2.11
N ASP A 57 -7.84 10.45 -1.33
CA ASP A 57 -8.61 10.85 -0.14
C ASP A 57 -7.70 11.54 0.89
N SER A 58 -6.47 11.05 1.08
CA SER A 58 -5.49 11.69 1.97
C SER A 58 -5.09 13.08 1.52
N LEU A 59 -4.91 13.29 0.21
CA LEU A 59 -4.54 14.60 -0.34
C LEU A 59 -5.71 15.58 -0.30
N GLU A 60 -6.93 15.11 -0.56
CA GLU A 60 -8.15 15.93 -0.48
C GLU A 60 -8.35 16.49 0.94
N LEU A 61 -8.14 15.66 1.97
CA LEU A 61 -8.18 16.11 3.37
C LEU A 61 -7.16 17.19 3.72
N LEU A 62 -6.05 17.26 2.98
CA LEU A 62 -4.99 18.24 3.22
C LEU A 62 -5.24 19.57 2.49
N GLN A 63 -6.20 19.64 1.55
CA GLN A 63 -6.50 20.86 0.79
C GLN A 63 -7.02 22.02 1.66
N GLY A 64 -7.65 21.71 2.81
CA GLY A 64 -8.14 22.72 3.74
C GLY A 64 -7.09 23.30 4.68
N PHE A 65 -5.84 22.82 4.62
CA PHE A 65 -4.75 23.26 5.48
C PHE A 65 -3.80 24.20 4.73
N ASP A 66 -3.05 24.98 5.51
CA ASP A 66 -1.96 25.78 4.99
C ASP A 66 -0.97 24.91 4.20
N SER A 67 -0.67 25.32 2.97
CA SER A 67 0.12 24.51 2.03
C SER A 67 1.55 24.26 2.49
N GLU A 68 2.17 25.21 3.20
CA GLU A 68 3.54 25.03 3.70
C GLU A 68 3.56 24.05 4.88
N LYS A 69 2.56 24.12 5.75
CA LYS A 69 2.42 23.19 6.88
C LYS A 69 1.99 21.80 6.46
N ALA A 70 1.19 21.68 5.40
CA ALA A 70 0.74 20.40 4.85
C ALA A 70 1.79 19.72 3.97
N ALA A 71 2.76 20.45 3.42
CA ALA A 71 3.77 19.93 2.50
C ALA A 71 4.50 18.66 3.01
N PRO A 72 4.94 18.56 4.29
CA PRO A 72 5.56 17.33 4.79
C PRO A 72 4.62 16.11 4.79
N LEU A 73 3.34 16.31 5.05
CA LEU A 73 2.33 15.23 5.06
C LEU A 73 2.00 14.77 3.63
N ILE A 74 1.93 15.71 2.68
CA ILE A 74 1.79 15.42 1.26
C ILE A 74 3.00 14.62 0.76
N ALA A 75 4.21 15.05 1.11
CA ALA A 75 5.45 14.36 0.76
C ALA A 75 5.47 12.94 1.34
N LEU A 76 5.04 12.75 2.60
CA LEU A 76 4.95 11.43 3.23
C LEU A 76 3.93 10.53 2.53
N ALA A 77 2.73 11.05 2.21
CA ALA A 77 1.71 10.28 1.51
C ALA A 77 2.18 9.80 0.13
N ASN A 78 2.87 10.67 -0.62
CA ASN A 78 3.46 10.30 -1.91
C ASN A 78 4.63 9.33 -1.74
N TYR A 79 5.49 9.52 -0.74
CA TYR A 79 6.58 8.61 -0.45
C TYR A 79 6.07 7.19 -0.16
N ILE A 80 5.03 7.08 0.67
CA ILE A 80 4.41 5.79 0.99
C ILE A 80 3.83 5.16 -0.28
N ALA A 81 3.11 5.93 -1.11
CA ALA A 81 2.49 5.45 -2.34
C ALA A 81 3.48 4.84 -3.35
N TYR A 82 4.67 5.44 -3.48
CA TYR A 82 5.67 5.03 -4.47
C TYR A 82 6.84 4.25 -3.89
N ARG A 83 6.76 3.84 -2.62
CA ARG A 83 7.84 3.06 -2.00
C ARG A 83 8.00 1.72 -2.73
N GLN A 84 9.24 1.36 -3.03
CA GLN A 84 9.57 0.07 -3.66
C GLN A 84 10.15 -0.94 -2.65
N ASN A 85 10.27 -0.54 -1.38
CA ASN A 85 11.05 -1.24 -0.36
C ASN A 85 10.24 -1.38 0.91
#